data_AF-A0AAU7MQZ7-F1
#
_entry.id   AF-A0AAU7MQZ7-F1
#
_cell.length_a   1.000
_cell.length_b   1.000
_cell.length_c   1.000
_cell.angle_alpha   90.00
_cell.angle_beta   90.00
_cell.angle_gamma   90.00
#
_symmetry.space_group_name_H-M   'P 1'
#
loop_
_entity.id
_entity.type
_entity.pdbx_description
1 polymer ?
#
loop_
_entity_poly.entity_id
_entity_poly.type
_entity_poly.pdbx_seq_one_letter_code
_entity_poly.pdbx_strand_id
1 'polypeptide(L)'
;MGAVAIEEPVKTAKLNKQMVRDGVATAVRISRQVFAATKQGRVLVSLGLVAVLLASSIGVVVSAHENRELFNTLSQLQSERDRYQSEWSQLLLEQSALSAHGRVEKLAAERFGMVVPGRQDIVLVPLMSPVADR
;
A
#
# COMPACT_ATOMS: atom_id res chain seq x y z
N MET A 1 64.53 21.33 26.46
CA MET A 1 64.35 21.55 25.01
C MET A 1 62.88 21.26 24.72
N GLY A 2 61.93 22.18 24.74
CA GLY A 2 61.93 23.58 24.35
C GLY A 2 60.77 23.72 23.36
N ALA A 3 59.54 23.71 23.87
CA ALA A 3 58.33 23.87 23.05
C ALA A 3 58.34 25.28 22.44
N VAL A 4 58.61 25.37 21.15
CA VAL A 4 58.55 26.63 20.42
C VAL A 4 57.11 26.85 19.99
N ALA A 5 56.41 27.67 20.76
CA ALA A 5 55.09 28.19 20.45
C ALA A 5 55.16 28.98 19.14
N ILE A 6 54.44 28.52 18.11
CA ILE A 6 54.13 29.32 16.94
C ILE A 6 52.78 29.99 17.23
N GLU A 7 52.82 31.15 17.89
CA GLU A 7 51.70 32.08 17.86
C GLU A 7 51.99 33.08 16.74
N GLU A 8 51.34 32.91 15.58
CA GLU A 8 51.25 34.00 14.61
C GLU A 8 50.47 35.14 15.26
N PRO A 9 50.94 36.40 15.21
CA PRO A 9 50.19 37.50 15.78
C PRO A 9 48.89 37.66 14.97
N VAL A 10 47.78 37.27 15.57
CA VAL A 10 46.43 37.52 15.05
C VAL A 10 46.31 39.03 14.93
N LYS A 11 46.42 39.51 13.69
CA LYS A 11 46.27 40.90 13.31
C LYS A 11 44.86 41.30 13.72
N THR A 12 44.71 41.92 14.89
CA THR A 12 43.44 42.47 15.35
C THR A 12 43.06 43.56 14.37
N ALA A 13 42.24 43.21 13.38
CA ALA A 13 41.68 44.15 12.44
C ALA A 13 40.89 45.18 13.24
N LYS A 14 41.48 46.36 13.45
CA LYS A 14 40.79 47.46 14.14
C LYS A 14 39.53 47.74 13.36
N LEU A 15 38.39 47.40 13.95
CA LEU A 15 37.08 47.52 13.33
C LEU A 15 36.87 49.00 12.98
N ASN A 16 37.01 49.34 11.70
CA ASN A 16 36.93 50.72 11.26
C ASN A 16 35.49 51.21 11.41
N LYS A 17 35.29 52.28 12.19
CA LYS A 17 33.97 52.88 12.43
C LYS A 17 33.24 53.24 11.13
N GLN A 18 33.97 53.55 10.05
CA GLN A 18 33.41 53.78 8.72
C GLN A 18 32.86 52.49 8.10
N MET A 19 33.59 51.36 8.16
CA MET A 19 33.10 50.07 7.67
C MET A 19 31.83 49.62 8.41
N VAL A 20 31.77 49.82 9.73
CA VAL A 20 30.56 49.50 10.50
C VAL A 20 29.40 50.38 10.05
N ARG A 21 29.63 51.69 9.85
CA ARG A 21 28.60 52.63 9.41
C ARG A 21 28.10 52.32 7.99
N ASP A 22 29.00 51.94 7.10
CA ASP A 22 28.66 51.58 5.72
C ASP A 22 27.94 50.22 5.64
N GLY A 23 28.34 49.25 6.48
CA GLY A 23 27.63 47.98 6.64
C GLY A 23 26.21 48.17 7.16
N VAL A 24 26.02 49.02 8.17
CA VAL A 24 24.69 49.38 8.71
C VAL A 24 23.86 50.11 7.65
N ALA A 25 24.45 51.05 6.92
CA ALA A 25 23.74 51.77 5.86
C ALA A 25 23.31 50.86 4.70
N THR A 26 24.12 49.85 4.37
CA THR A 26 23.83 48.85 3.35
C THR A 26 22.70 47.92 3.82
N ALA A 27 22.74 47.44 5.06
CA ALA A 27 21.68 46.63 5.65
C ALA A 27 20.33 47.37 5.69
N VAL A 28 20.33 48.66 6.03
CA VAL A 28 19.13 49.51 6.08
C VAL A 28 18.58 49.79 4.68
N ARG A 29 19.43 49.91 3.65
CA ARG A 29 18.97 50.06 2.26
C ARG A 29 18.33 48.78 1.73
N ILE A 30 18.93 47.63 1.98
CA ILE A 30 18.41 46.33 1.56
C ILE A 30 17.04 46.09 2.21
N SER A 31 16.90 46.35 3.52
CA SER A 31 15.61 46.17 4.20
C SER A 31 14.51 47.06 3.62
N ARG A 32 14.81 48.33 3.31
CA ARG A 32 13.88 49.26 2.66
C ARG A 32 13.54 48.87 1.22
N GLN A 33 14.51 48.40 0.44
CA GLN A 33 14.29 47.91 -0.92
C GLN A 33 13.43 46.66 -0.95
N VAL A 34 13.68 45.71 -0.04
CA VAL A 34 12.83 44.53 0.15
C VAL A 34 11.42 44.96 0.52
N PHE A 35 11.24 45.87 1.48
CA PHE A 35 9.92 46.38 1.87
C PHE A 35 9.16 47.08 0.72
N ALA A 36 9.87 47.86 -0.12
CA ALA A 36 9.29 48.51 -1.28
C ALA A 36 8.95 47.52 -2.39
N ALA A 37 9.80 46.51 -2.62
CA ALA A 37 9.56 45.42 -3.56
C ALA A 37 8.39 44.54 -3.11
N THR A 38 8.27 44.23 -1.81
CA THR A 38 7.12 43.53 -1.22
C THR A 38 5.81 44.30 -1.42
N LYS A 39 5.86 45.64 -1.53
CA LYS A 39 4.68 46.48 -1.78
C LYS A 39 4.24 46.51 -3.26
N GLN A 40 5.01 45.93 -4.18
CA GLN A 40 4.58 45.77 -5.58
C GLN A 40 3.61 44.59 -5.70
N GLY A 41 2.45 44.81 -6.32
CA GLY A 41 1.41 43.78 -6.50
C GLY A 41 1.91 42.50 -7.16
N ARG A 42 2.92 42.58 -8.04
CA ARG A 42 3.55 41.40 -8.66
C ARG A 42 4.22 40.46 -7.64
N VAL A 43 4.88 41.01 -6.62
CA VAL A 43 5.57 40.22 -5.58
C VAL A 43 4.56 39.57 -4.63
N LEU A 44 3.47 40.27 -4.31
CA LEU A 44 2.37 39.70 -3.54
C LEU A 44 1.69 38.55 -4.29
N VAL A 45 1.46 38.69 -5.59
CA VAL A 45 0.91 37.62 -6.42
C VAL A 45 1.85 36.41 -6.44
N SER A 46 3.16 36.61 -6.63
CA SER A 46 4.12 35.49 -6.62
C SER A 46 4.20 34.81 -5.26
N LEU A 47 4.18 35.57 -4.15
CA LEU A 47 4.15 35.01 -2.80
C LEU A 47 2.87 34.21 -2.55
N GLY A 48 1.72 34.74 -2.98
CA GLY A 48 0.45 34.03 -2.90
C GLY A 48 0.47 32.72 -3.69
N LEU A 49 1.06 32.73 -4.88
CA LEU A 49 1.18 31.53 -5.72
C LEU A 49 2.09 30.49 -5.08
N VAL A 50 3.21 30.90 -4.47
CA VAL A 50 4.07 30.01 -3.67
C VAL A 50 3.29 29.43 -2.48
N ALA A 51 2.53 30.24 -1.76
CA ALA A 51 1.71 29.77 -0.64
C ALA A 51 0.66 28.74 -1.08
N VAL A 52 0.00 28.97 -2.22
CA VAL A 52 -0.95 28.00 -2.82
C VAL A 52 -0.25 26.71 -3.20
N LEU A 53 0.93 26.78 -3.81
CA LEU A 53 1.71 25.59 -4.16
C LEU A 53 2.13 24.78 -2.92
N LEU A 54 2.52 25.45 -1.84
CA LEU A 54 2.85 24.80 -0.57
C LEU A 54 1.61 24.16 0.07
N ALA A 55 0.47 24.86 0.06
CA ALA A 55 -0.78 24.28 0.55
C ALA A 55 -1.19 23.05 -0.27
N SER A 56 -1.06 23.12 -1.60
CA SER A 56 -1.33 22.01 -2.51
C SER A 56 -0.40 20.82 -2.24
N SER A 57 0.91 21.06 -2.07
CA SER A 57 1.86 19.98 -1.82
C SER A 57 1.58 19.26 -0.49
N ILE A 58 1.24 20.00 0.56
CA ILE A 58 0.82 19.43 1.85
C ILE A 58 -0.47 18.62 1.67
N GLY A 59 -1.45 19.15 0.94
CA GLY A 59 -2.70 18.45 0.65
C GLY A 59 -2.49 17.12 -0.08
N VAL A 60 -1.61 17.09 -1.08
CA VAL A 60 -1.25 15.86 -1.80
C VAL A 60 -0.61 14.84 -0.85
N VAL A 61 0.29 15.26 0.03
CA VAL A 61 0.96 14.37 1.00
C VAL A 61 -0.05 13.79 1.99
N VAL A 62 -0.98 14.60 2.51
CA VAL A 62 -2.03 14.14 3.42
C VAL A 62 -2.94 13.13 2.72
N SER A 63 -3.40 13.44 1.50
CA SER A 63 -4.24 12.52 0.72
C SER A 63 -3.52 11.19 0.43
N ALA A 64 -2.22 11.23 0.11
CA ALA A 64 -1.43 10.03 -0.08
C ALA A 64 -1.28 9.22 1.23
N HIS A 65 -1.19 9.87 2.38
CA HIS A 65 -1.11 9.22 3.68
C HIS A 65 -2.43 8.51 4.03
N GLU A 66 -3.56 9.21 3.92
CA GLU A 66 -4.89 8.62 4.14
C GLU A 66 -5.15 7.44 3.20
N ASN A 67 -4.76 7.57 1.92
CA ASN A 67 -4.90 6.49 0.96
C ASN A 67 -4.08 5.25 1.37
N ARG A 68 -2.86 5.43 1.89
CA ARG A 68 -2.05 4.31 2.40
C ARG A 68 -2.69 3.62 3.59
N GLU A 69 -3.29 4.37 4.50
CA GLU A 69 -3.97 3.82 5.68
C GLU A 69 -5.22 3.01 5.29
N LEU A 70 -6.05 3.57 4.41
CA LEU A 70 -7.22 2.89 3.86
C LEU A 70 -6.82 1.63 3.09
N PHE A 71 -5.77 1.72 2.27
CA PHE A 71 -5.25 0.58 1.53
C PHE A 71 -4.72 -0.53 2.45
N ASN A 72 -4.05 -0.18 3.55
CA ASN A 72 -3.57 -1.15 4.52
C ASN A 72 -4.75 -1.91 5.16
N THR A 73 -5.79 -1.17 5.57
CA THR A 73 -7.02 -1.77 6.10
C THR A 73 -7.67 -2.71 5.09
N LEU A 74 -7.83 -2.26 3.84
CA LEU A 74 -8.39 -3.07 2.76
C LEU A 74 -7.55 -4.33 2.51
N SER A 75 -6.22 -4.21 2.51
CA SER A 75 -5.30 -5.31 2.28
C SER A 75 -5.40 -6.37 3.39
N GLN A 76 -5.58 -5.96 4.65
CA GLN A 76 -5.80 -6.89 5.76
C GLN A 76 -7.12 -7.67 5.58
N LEU A 77 -8.22 -6.98 5.29
CA LEU A 77 -9.52 -7.62 5.02
C LEU A 77 -9.46 -8.59 3.85
N GLN A 78 -8.76 -8.23 2.76
CA GLN A 78 -8.54 -9.12 1.62
C GLN A 78 -7.72 -10.35 2.02
N SER A 79 -6.65 -10.17 2.80
CA SER A 79 -5.85 -11.30 3.28
C SER A 79 -6.66 -12.26 4.15
N GLU A 80 -7.57 -11.74 4.98
CA GLU A 80 -8.44 -12.59 5.81
C GLU A 80 -9.45 -13.36 4.96
N ARG A 81 -10.07 -12.69 3.97
CA ARG A 81 -10.94 -13.35 2.99
C ARG A 81 -10.20 -14.45 2.23
N ASP A 82 -8.98 -14.19 1.80
CA ASP A 82 -8.18 -15.15 1.02
C ASP A 82 -7.79 -16.37 1.88
N ARG A 83 -7.56 -16.16 3.19
CA ARG A 83 -7.38 -17.26 4.15
C ARG A 83 -8.65 -18.12 4.21
N TYR A 84 -9.82 -17.53 4.42
CA TYR A 84 -11.07 -18.29 4.47
C TYR A 84 -11.37 -19.01 3.14
N GLN A 85 -11.06 -18.39 2.00
CA GLN A 85 -11.23 -19.02 0.69
C GLN A 85 -10.33 -20.24 0.53
N SER A 86 -9.11 -20.18 1.07
CA SER A 86 -8.16 -21.30 1.05
C SER A 86 -8.66 -22.44 1.95
N GLU A 87 -9.10 -22.13 3.17
CA GLU A 87 -9.70 -23.10 4.08
C GLU A 87 -10.95 -23.76 3.48
N TRP A 88 -11.83 -22.98 2.87
CA TRP A 88 -13.02 -23.47 2.20
C TRP A 88 -12.67 -24.41 1.04
N SER A 89 -11.68 -24.03 0.24
CA SER A 89 -11.20 -24.87 -0.88
C SER A 89 -10.65 -26.20 -0.37
N GLN A 90 -9.90 -26.19 0.74
CA GLN A 90 -9.42 -27.42 1.38
C GLN A 90 -10.58 -28.29 1.89
N LEU A 91 -11.54 -27.70 2.61
CA LEU A 91 -12.71 -28.42 3.12
C LEU A 91 -13.53 -29.04 2.00
N LEU A 92 -13.66 -28.35 0.87
CA LEU A 92 -14.39 -28.86 -0.30
C LEU A 92 -13.68 -30.08 -0.90
N LEU A 93 -12.35 -30.09 -0.93
CA LEU A 93 -11.57 -31.26 -1.37
C LEU A 93 -11.75 -32.43 -0.40
N GLU A 94 -11.70 -32.17 0.92
CA GLU A 94 -11.96 -33.17 1.96
C GLU A 94 -13.37 -33.76 1.84
N GLN A 95 -14.38 -32.91 1.63
CA GLN A 95 -15.76 -33.35 1.43
C GLN A 95 -15.93 -34.13 0.13
N SER A 96 -15.29 -33.72 -0.96
CA SER A 96 -15.36 -34.44 -2.24
C SER A 96 -14.75 -35.84 -2.13
N ALA A 97 -13.63 -35.97 -1.41
CA ALA A 97 -13.01 -37.26 -1.13
C ALA A 97 -13.93 -38.18 -0.29
N LEU A 98 -14.66 -37.63 0.68
CA LEU A 98 -15.58 -38.39 1.55
C LEU A 98 -16.93 -38.70 0.89
N SER A 99 -17.40 -37.86 -0.04
CA SER A 99 -18.74 -37.95 -0.63
C SER A 99 -18.79 -38.87 -1.84
N ALA A 100 -17.68 -39.04 -2.57
CA ALA A 100 -17.71 -39.70 -3.87
C ALA A 100 -18.08 -41.19 -3.80
N HIS A 101 -17.55 -41.99 -2.86
CA HIS A 101 -17.79 -43.44 -2.89
C HIS A 101 -17.93 -44.10 -1.50
N GLY A 102 -17.06 -43.80 -0.55
CA GLY A 102 -16.95 -44.60 0.67
C GLY A 102 -18.20 -44.59 1.57
N ARG A 103 -18.88 -43.46 1.75
CA ARG A 103 -19.98 -43.38 2.73
C ARG A 103 -21.27 -44.04 2.23
N VAL A 104 -21.60 -43.88 0.94
CA VAL A 104 -22.79 -44.50 0.34
C VAL A 104 -22.58 -46.01 0.20
N GLU A 105 -21.41 -46.43 -0.26
CA GLU A 105 -21.05 -47.85 -0.39
C GLU A 105 -21.06 -48.56 0.96
N LYS A 106 -20.46 -47.95 1.99
CA LYS A 106 -20.45 -48.52 3.34
C LYS A 106 -21.86 -48.62 3.95
N LEU A 107 -22.69 -47.59 3.78
CA LEU A 107 -24.08 -47.63 4.25
C LEU A 107 -24.90 -48.68 3.48
N ALA A 108 -24.67 -48.83 2.17
CA ALA A 108 -25.33 -49.84 1.35
C ALA A 108 -24.94 -51.27 1.76
N ALA A 109 -23.66 -51.50 2.04
CA ALA A 109 -23.17 -52.77 2.55
C ALA A 109 -23.70 -53.09 3.96
N GLU A 110 -23.65 -52.12 4.89
CA GLU A 110 -24.04 -52.36 6.29
C GLU A 110 -25.56 -52.44 6.50
N ARG A 111 -26.36 -51.54 5.89
CA ARG A 111 -27.83 -51.53 6.07
C ARG A 111 -28.58 -52.48 5.16
N PHE A 112 -28.09 -52.66 3.94
CA PHE A 112 -28.82 -53.41 2.90
C PHE A 112 -28.10 -54.69 2.48
N GLY A 113 -26.95 -55.00 3.06
CA GLY A 113 -26.17 -56.20 2.72
C GLY A 113 -25.68 -56.19 1.27
N MET A 114 -25.64 -55.01 0.63
CA MET A 114 -25.27 -54.93 -0.79
C MET A 114 -23.79 -55.25 -0.96
N VAL A 115 -23.50 -56.11 -1.94
CA VAL A 115 -22.15 -56.50 -2.36
C VAL A 115 -21.95 -56.12 -3.82
N VAL A 116 -20.72 -55.79 -4.20
CA VAL A 116 -20.40 -55.48 -5.60
C VAL A 116 -20.59 -56.76 -6.42
N PRO A 117 -21.51 -56.78 -7.42
CA PRO A 117 -21.83 -58.00 -8.16
C PRO A 117 -20.64 -58.47 -9.00
N GLY A 118 -20.42 -59.79 -9.08
CA GLY A 118 -19.40 -60.39 -9.93
C GLY A 118 -19.82 -60.35 -11.40
N ARG A 119 -18.89 -60.60 -12.34
CA ARG A 119 -19.18 -60.60 -13.79
C ARG A 119 -20.33 -61.53 -14.19
N GLN A 120 -20.56 -62.57 -13.40
CA GLN A 120 -21.58 -63.59 -13.61
C GLN A 120 -22.97 -63.20 -13.10
N ASP A 121 -23.07 -62.12 -12.31
CA ASP A 121 -24.34 -61.61 -11.75
C ASP A 121 -24.91 -60.44 -12.58
N ILE A 122 -24.24 -60.05 -13.68
CA ILE A 122 -24.65 -58.94 -14.54
C ILE A 122 -25.53 -59.48 -15.67
N VAL A 123 -26.81 -59.11 -15.68
CA VAL A 123 -27.77 -59.45 -16.74
C VAL A 123 -28.03 -58.22 -17.61
N LEU A 124 -27.71 -58.29 -18.90
CA LEU A 124 -28.11 -57.26 -19.86
C LEU A 124 -29.57 -57.45 -20.25
N VAL A 125 -30.41 -56.49 -19.88
CA VAL A 125 -31.80 -56.42 -20.35
C VAL A 125 -31.81 -55.72 -21.71
N PRO A 126 -32.24 -56.37 -22.80
CA PRO A 126 -32.39 -55.71 -24.09
C PRO A 126 -33.48 -54.63 -23.96
N LEU A 127 -33.17 -53.39 -24.36
CA LEU A 127 -34.19 -52.38 -24.53
C LEU A 127 -35.13 -52.89 -25.63
N MET A 128 -36.36 -53.24 -25.25
CA MET A 128 -37.40 -53.54 -26.22
C MET A 128 -37.55 -52.33 -27.14
N SER A 129 -37.04 -52.44 -28.37
CA SER A 129 -37.46 -51.54 -29.44
C SER A 129 -38.98 -51.63 -29.52
N PRO A 130 -39.72 -50.50 -29.60
CA PRO A 130 -41.15 -50.56 -29.76
C PRO A 130 -41.42 -51.32 -31.05
N VAL A 131 -42.11 -52.46 -30.91
CA VAL A 131 -42.70 -53.18 -32.03
C VAL A 131 -43.66 -52.21 -32.69
N ALA A 132 -43.19 -51.56 -33.75
CA ALA A 132 -44.04 -50.89 -34.71
C ALA A 132 -44.76 -52.00 -35.48
N ASP A 133 -46.02 -52.25 -35.13
CA ASP A 133 -46.92 -53.05 -35.98
C ASP A 133 -48.14 -52.20 -36.35
N ARG A 134 -48.11 -51.79 -37.63
CA ARG A 134 -49.19 -51.44 -38.56
C ARG A 134 -49.95 -50.13 -38.41
#